data_AF-A0A248VJD6-F1
#
_entry.id   AF-A0A248VJD6-F1
#
_cell.length_a   1.000
_cell.length_b   1.000
_cell.length_c   1.000
_cell.angle_alpha   90.00
_cell.angle_beta   90.00
_cell.angle_gamma   90.00
#
_symmetry.space_group_name_H-M   'P 1'
#
loop_
_entity.id
_entity.type
_entity.pdbx_description
1 polymer ?
#
loop_
_entity_poly.entity_id
_entity_poly.type
_entity_poly.pdbx_seq_one_letter_code
_entity_poly.pdbx_strand_id
1 'polypeptide(L)'
;MTRFSFRRAARSQTVVGDIAAQAGKLGIEICDVSGHVEEVAARVQRQAHVCLALRESAAQTLAGNHRIAAAARKMSHVSAEAATGVQDSQQTLEASLADIHGLVEGVTVIETQIGALRSALAHVSRVSEEISLIARQTHLLALNAAIEAARAGDSGKSFAVVAAEVKNLSAKTAQATGQIETTLAQLTQQTEQLITEGSANTARAHRVREGTRKIGEVVHATGDAIAHLNDEAEQIAVLTGEIETQCDGLEAQVLEMASGVEDSSENFVQAKDRLGNLLGVSETLIELTAATGVETADTRFIDAVRKAAAAVSKTFETAVARGEISLDDLFDQHYVPVAGSNPPQFMTRFTAFTDRVLPAIQEPLLDLDPRVAFCAAIDSRGYLPTHNLKFSLPQRDDVVWNMANCRNRRRFDDRTGLAAASHTKPFLLQTYRRDMGGGEFVLMKDASAPVFVGGRHWGGVRMGYKV
;
A
#
# COMPACT_ATOMS: atom_id res chain seq x y z
N MET A 1 56.08 -59.56 -35.71
CA MET A 1 54.70 -59.02 -35.60
C MET A 1 54.28 -58.58 -34.19
N THR A 2 55.07 -58.81 -33.14
CA THR A 2 54.69 -58.58 -31.73
C THR A 2 54.82 -57.13 -31.23
N ARG A 3 55.68 -56.28 -31.82
CA ARG A 3 55.87 -54.88 -31.37
C ARG A 3 54.75 -53.90 -31.78
N PHE A 4 53.97 -54.20 -32.81
CA PHE A 4 52.85 -53.33 -33.25
C PHE A 4 51.57 -53.52 -32.43
N SER A 5 51.38 -54.70 -31.83
CA SER A 5 50.21 -55.00 -30.98
C SER A 5 50.28 -54.29 -29.62
N PHE A 6 51.46 -54.25 -28.98
CA PHE A 6 51.65 -53.59 -27.68
C PHE A 6 51.46 -52.06 -27.74
N ARG A 7 51.89 -51.38 -28.81
CA ARG A 7 51.69 -49.93 -28.97
C ARG A 7 50.22 -49.54 -29.20
N ARG A 8 49.44 -50.40 -29.85
CA ARG A 8 47.99 -50.19 -30.06
C ARG A 8 47.21 -50.37 -28.76
N ALA A 9 47.55 -51.37 -27.96
CA ALA A 9 46.93 -51.61 -26.65
C ALA A 9 47.18 -50.43 -25.69
N ALA A 10 48.42 -49.97 -25.54
CA ALA A 10 48.74 -48.83 -24.68
C ALA A 10 48.02 -47.53 -25.10
N ARG A 11 47.96 -47.24 -26.42
CA ARG A 11 47.25 -46.05 -26.93
C ARG A 11 45.73 -46.14 -26.74
N SER A 12 45.15 -47.34 -26.85
CA SER A 12 43.72 -47.57 -26.60
C SER A 12 43.38 -47.40 -25.12
N GLN A 13 44.26 -47.81 -24.20
CA GLN A 13 44.08 -47.61 -22.77
C GLN A 13 44.13 -46.12 -22.40
N THR A 14 45.04 -45.33 -22.98
CA THR A 14 45.08 -43.87 -22.78
C THR A 14 43.79 -43.19 -23.23
N VAL A 15 43.28 -43.53 -24.43
CA VAL A 15 42.04 -42.92 -24.95
C VAL A 15 40.82 -43.23 -24.08
N VAL A 16 40.71 -44.46 -23.58
CA VAL A 16 39.60 -44.83 -22.67
C VAL A 16 39.68 -44.08 -21.34
N GLY A 17 40.88 -43.93 -20.78
CA GLY A 17 41.10 -43.13 -19.58
C GLY A 17 40.73 -41.66 -19.77
N ASP A 18 41.08 -41.08 -20.92
CA ASP A 18 40.71 -39.70 -21.28
C ASP A 18 39.20 -39.54 -21.44
N ILE A 19 38.51 -40.50 -22.08
CA ILE A 19 37.05 -40.50 -22.20
C ILE A 19 36.39 -40.56 -20.83
N ALA A 20 36.87 -41.41 -19.91
CA ALA A 20 36.34 -41.51 -18.56
C ALA A 20 36.50 -40.19 -17.78
N ALA A 21 37.67 -39.55 -17.89
CA ALA A 21 37.94 -38.26 -17.26
C ALA A 21 37.02 -37.16 -17.81
N GLN A 22 36.85 -37.10 -19.14
CA GLN A 22 35.95 -36.13 -19.78
C GLN A 22 34.48 -36.39 -19.45
N ALA A 23 34.04 -37.65 -19.42
CA ALA A 23 32.68 -38.02 -19.04
C ALA A 23 32.40 -37.63 -17.57
N GLY A 24 33.35 -37.85 -16.67
CA GLY A 24 33.26 -37.42 -15.27
C GLY A 24 33.17 -35.90 -15.12
N LYS A 25 34.00 -35.15 -15.87
CA LYS A 25 33.94 -33.67 -15.91
C LYS A 25 32.60 -33.19 -16.47
N LEU A 26 32.10 -33.81 -17.53
CA LEU A 26 30.80 -33.47 -18.10
C LEU A 26 29.66 -33.67 -17.10
N GLY A 27 29.67 -34.77 -16.34
CA GLY A 27 28.66 -35.02 -15.30
C GLY A 27 28.65 -33.98 -14.18
N ILE A 28 29.83 -33.45 -13.82
CA ILE A 28 30.00 -32.33 -12.87
C ILE A 28 29.32 -31.08 -13.41
N GLU A 29 29.70 -30.65 -14.62
CA GLU A 29 29.16 -29.43 -15.24
C GLU A 29 27.64 -29.51 -15.42
N ILE A 30 27.12 -30.66 -15.85
CA ILE A 30 25.66 -30.87 -16.01
C ILE A 30 24.92 -30.72 -14.67
N CYS A 31 25.47 -31.26 -13.58
CA CYS A 31 24.86 -31.14 -12.25
C CYS A 31 24.83 -29.68 -11.77
N ASP A 32 25.88 -28.92 -12.06
CA ASP A 32 25.95 -27.51 -11.70
C ASP A 32 24.94 -26.68 -12.52
N VAL A 33 24.88 -26.89 -13.84
CA VAL A 33 23.88 -26.24 -14.70
C VAL A 33 22.45 -26.62 -14.29
N SER A 34 22.20 -27.87 -13.93
CA SER A 34 20.89 -28.30 -13.42
C SER A 34 20.50 -27.54 -12.15
N GLY A 35 21.46 -27.27 -11.27
CA GLY A 35 21.24 -26.46 -10.09
C GLY A 35 20.82 -25.03 -10.41
N HIS A 36 21.50 -24.39 -11.36
CA HIS A 36 21.15 -23.06 -11.84
C HIS A 36 19.77 -23.03 -12.50
N VAL A 37 19.42 -24.06 -13.29
CA VAL A 37 18.10 -24.19 -13.91
C VAL A 37 16.98 -24.25 -12.87
N GLU A 38 17.16 -25.03 -11.79
CA GLU A 38 16.17 -25.11 -10.70
C GLU A 38 16.00 -23.77 -9.98
N GLU A 39 17.10 -23.05 -9.74
CA GLU A 39 17.05 -21.73 -9.10
C GLU A 39 16.30 -20.71 -9.97
N VAL A 40 16.58 -20.69 -11.28
CA VAL A 40 15.92 -19.77 -12.20
C VAL A 40 14.45 -20.15 -12.39
N ALA A 41 14.11 -21.43 -12.46
CA ALA A 41 12.72 -21.88 -12.50
C ALA A 41 11.94 -21.41 -11.25
N ALA A 42 12.54 -21.48 -10.07
CA ALA A 42 11.93 -20.95 -8.84
C ALA A 42 11.76 -19.41 -8.88
N ARG A 43 12.69 -18.68 -9.52
CA ARG A 43 12.56 -17.23 -9.75
C ARG A 43 11.40 -16.91 -10.70
N VAL A 44 11.23 -17.67 -11.78
CA VAL A 44 10.12 -17.51 -12.73
C VAL A 44 8.77 -17.75 -12.07
N GLN A 45 8.65 -18.78 -11.22
CA GLN A 45 7.42 -19.00 -10.45
C GLN A 45 7.08 -17.82 -9.54
N ARG A 46 8.09 -17.17 -8.93
CA ARG A 46 7.87 -15.93 -8.16
C ARG A 46 7.41 -14.79 -9.04
N GLN A 47 7.96 -14.64 -10.26
CA GLN A 47 7.50 -13.62 -11.21
C GLN A 47 6.03 -13.81 -11.61
N ALA A 48 5.55 -15.05 -11.75
CA ALA A 48 4.13 -15.32 -11.99
C ALA A 48 3.21 -14.72 -10.91
N HIS A 49 3.59 -14.89 -9.64
CA HIS A 49 2.85 -14.32 -8.50
C HIS A 49 2.88 -12.79 -8.52
N VAL A 50 4.03 -12.19 -8.88
CA VAL A 50 4.17 -10.73 -9.02
C VAL A 50 3.26 -10.20 -10.14
N CYS A 51 3.14 -10.90 -11.27
CA CYS A 51 2.21 -10.52 -12.35
C CYS A 51 0.77 -10.43 -11.84
N LEU A 52 0.30 -11.45 -11.11
CA LEU A 52 -1.05 -11.46 -10.55
C LEU A 52 -1.29 -10.31 -9.57
N ALA A 53 -0.34 -10.08 -8.67
CA ALA A 53 -0.42 -8.97 -7.70
C ALA A 53 -0.45 -7.60 -8.40
N LEU A 54 0.32 -7.42 -9.47
CA LEU A 54 0.31 -6.19 -10.27
C LEU A 54 -1.05 -5.95 -10.94
N ARG A 55 -1.68 -6.99 -11.51
CA ARG A 55 -3.03 -6.86 -12.09
C ARG A 55 -4.07 -6.44 -11.05
N GLU A 56 -4.03 -7.06 -9.88
CA GLU A 56 -4.93 -6.70 -8.78
C GLU A 56 -4.72 -5.24 -8.33
N SER A 57 -3.46 -4.83 -8.17
CA SER A 57 -3.12 -3.45 -7.82
C SER A 57 -3.58 -2.44 -8.88
N ALA A 58 -3.45 -2.77 -10.17
CA ALA A 58 -3.93 -1.93 -11.27
C ALA A 58 -5.46 -1.77 -11.23
N ALA A 59 -6.19 -2.88 -11.04
CA ALA A 59 -7.65 -2.85 -10.91
C ALA A 59 -8.13 -2.01 -9.72
N GLN A 60 -7.46 -2.13 -8.56
CA GLN A 60 -7.76 -1.30 -7.40
C GLN A 60 -7.47 0.18 -7.65
N THR A 61 -6.38 0.50 -8.36
CA THR A 61 -6.01 1.87 -8.74
C THR A 61 -7.07 2.47 -9.65
N LEU A 62 -7.52 1.74 -10.68
CA LEU A 62 -8.61 2.16 -11.58
C LEU A 62 -9.92 2.43 -10.83
N ALA A 63 -10.31 1.53 -9.92
CA ALA A 63 -11.50 1.73 -9.10
C ALA A 63 -11.41 2.98 -8.22
N GLY A 64 -10.25 3.24 -7.62
CA GLY A 64 -9.96 4.47 -6.88
C GLY A 64 -10.03 5.71 -7.77
N ASN A 65 -9.42 5.63 -8.95
CA ASN A 65 -9.39 6.71 -9.95
C ASN A 65 -10.80 7.10 -10.42
N HIS A 66 -11.68 6.13 -10.68
CA HIS A 66 -13.08 6.39 -11.03
C HIS A 66 -13.85 7.14 -9.94
N ARG A 67 -13.56 6.85 -8.66
CA ARG A 67 -14.16 7.59 -7.52
C ARG A 67 -13.66 9.03 -7.46
N ILE A 68 -12.38 9.27 -7.74
CA ILE A 68 -11.80 10.61 -7.81
C ILE A 68 -12.45 11.39 -8.96
N ALA A 69 -12.55 10.80 -10.15
CA ALA A 69 -13.21 11.41 -11.31
C ALA A 69 -14.68 11.77 -11.03
N ALA A 70 -15.41 10.90 -10.32
CA ALA A 70 -16.78 11.19 -9.90
C ALA A 70 -16.85 12.35 -8.88
N ALA A 71 -15.90 12.41 -7.94
CA ALA A 71 -15.82 13.51 -6.98
C ALA A 71 -15.51 14.84 -7.65
N ALA A 72 -14.60 14.86 -8.64
CA ALA A 72 -14.28 16.03 -9.44
C ALA A 72 -15.51 16.56 -10.20
N ARG A 73 -16.24 15.67 -10.90
CA ARG A 73 -17.50 16.05 -11.57
C ARG A 73 -18.53 16.65 -10.62
N LYS A 74 -18.66 16.06 -9.41
CA LYS A 74 -19.55 16.60 -8.38
C LYS A 74 -19.09 17.98 -7.90
N MET A 75 -17.78 18.19 -7.75
CA MET A 75 -17.20 19.48 -7.39
C MET A 75 -17.52 20.54 -8.44
N SER A 76 -17.32 20.27 -9.73
CA SER A 76 -17.68 21.21 -10.81
C SER A 76 -19.16 21.58 -10.78
N HIS A 77 -20.05 20.61 -10.55
CA HIS A 77 -21.49 20.87 -10.43
C HIS A 77 -21.81 21.80 -9.26
N VAL A 78 -21.29 21.50 -8.06
CA VAL A 78 -21.52 22.31 -6.86
C VAL A 78 -20.92 23.71 -7.01
N SER A 79 -19.74 23.82 -7.64
CA SER A 79 -19.13 25.11 -7.95
C SER A 79 -19.98 25.93 -8.92
N ALA A 80 -20.58 25.31 -9.94
CA ALA A 80 -21.48 26.00 -10.87
C ALA A 80 -22.74 26.54 -10.16
N GLU A 81 -23.36 25.74 -9.29
CA GLU A 81 -24.50 26.18 -8.48
C GLU A 81 -24.12 27.32 -7.53
N ALA A 82 -22.96 27.22 -6.88
CA ALA A 82 -22.45 28.26 -5.98
C ALA A 82 -22.14 29.55 -6.74
N ALA A 83 -21.63 29.47 -7.98
CA ALA A 83 -21.38 30.63 -8.83
C ALA A 83 -22.68 31.38 -9.16
N THR A 84 -23.77 30.67 -9.44
CA THR A 84 -25.10 31.28 -9.59
C THR A 84 -25.53 31.99 -8.30
N GLY A 85 -25.36 31.35 -7.14
CA GLY A 85 -25.69 31.98 -5.85
C GLY A 85 -24.87 33.25 -5.53
N VAL A 86 -23.60 33.29 -5.95
CA VAL A 86 -22.76 34.50 -5.84
C VAL A 86 -23.29 35.60 -6.75
N GLN A 87 -23.68 35.29 -7.98
CA GLN A 87 -24.25 36.26 -8.92
C GLN A 87 -25.56 36.87 -8.37
N ASP A 88 -26.46 36.03 -7.85
CA ASP A 88 -27.70 36.49 -7.22
C ASP A 88 -27.44 37.40 -5.99
N SER A 89 -26.41 37.05 -5.21
CA SER A 89 -25.98 37.85 -4.05
C SER A 89 -25.42 39.21 -4.49
N GLN A 90 -24.62 39.25 -5.55
CA GLN A 90 -24.11 40.52 -6.12
C GLN A 90 -25.25 41.43 -6.56
N GLN A 91 -26.23 40.88 -7.30
CA GLN A 91 -27.41 41.65 -7.74
C GLN A 91 -28.22 42.19 -6.55
N THR A 92 -28.39 41.38 -5.50
CA THR A 92 -29.11 41.80 -4.28
C THR A 92 -28.36 42.92 -3.53
N LEU A 93 -27.03 42.86 -3.50
CA LEU A 93 -26.20 43.90 -2.87
C LEU A 93 -26.24 45.21 -3.65
N GLU A 94 -26.20 45.16 -4.99
CA GLU A 94 -26.36 46.34 -5.84
C GLU A 94 -27.71 47.03 -5.62
N ALA A 95 -28.79 46.25 -5.59
CA ALA A 95 -30.13 46.77 -5.28
C ALA A 95 -30.18 47.40 -3.87
N SER A 96 -29.59 46.73 -2.88
CA SER A 96 -29.54 47.25 -1.50
C SER A 96 -28.77 48.56 -1.39
N LEU A 97 -27.65 48.70 -2.12
CA LEU A 97 -26.88 49.94 -2.15
C LEU A 97 -27.67 51.07 -2.81
N ALA A 98 -28.42 50.78 -3.87
CA ALA A 98 -29.32 51.75 -4.51
C ALA A 98 -30.43 52.22 -3.56
N ASP A 99 -31.07 51.30 -2.83
CA ASP A 99 -32.11 51.63 -1.85
C ASP A 99 -31.57 52.50 -0.70
N ILE A 100 -30.37 52.17 -0.19
CA ILE A 100 -29.71 52.97 0.85
C ILE A 100 -29.38 54.38 0.33
N HIS A 101 -28.95 54.49 -0.92
CA HIS A 101 -28.69 55.79 -1.54
C HIS A 101 -29.97 56.63 -1.62
N GLY A 102 -31.08 56.04 -2.10
CA GLY A 102 -32.38 56.69 -2.14
C GLY A 102 -32.90 57.10 -0.75
N LEU A 103 -32.63 56.29 0.29
CA LEU A 103 -32.97 56.64 1.66
C LEU A 103 -32.22 57.87 2.17
N VAL A 104 -30.91 57.98 1.89
CA VAL A 104 -30.10 59.15 2.26
C VAL A 104 -30.60 60.41 1.54
N GLU A 105 -30.91 60.31 0.25
CA GLU A 105 -31.50 61.41 -0.51
C GLU A 105 -32.86 61.84 0.06
N GLY A 106 -33.73 60.88 0.37
CA GLY A 106 -35.04 61.14 0.99
C GLY A 106 -34.92 61.87 2.33
N VAL A 107 -34.00 61.46 3.20
CA VAL A 107 -33.76 62.15 4.48
C VAL A 107 -33.22 63.57 4.26
N THR A 108 -32.34 63.77 3.27
CA THR A 108 -31.80 65.10 2.93
C THR A 108 -32.90 66.06 2.48
N VAL A 109 -33.87 65.56 1.70
CA VAL A 109 -35.05 66.34 1.28
C VAL A 109 -35.91 66.71 2.49
N ILE A 110 -36.16 65.77 3.41
CA ILE A 110 -36.92 66.02 4.64
C ILE A 110 -36.22 67.07 5.51
N GLU A 111 -34.91 66.98 5.70
CA GLU A 111 -34.12 67.96 6.46
C GLU A 111 -34.26 69.38 5.86
N THR A 112 -34.26 69.49 4.53
CA THR A 112 -34.45 70.76 3.81
C THR A 112 -35.85 71.34 4.06
N GLN A 113 -36.90 70.51 3.97
CA GLN A 113 -38.28 70.91 4.23
C GLN A 113 -38.50 71.34 5.68
N ILE A 114 -37.90 70.62 6.63
CA ILE A 114 -37.92 70.95 8.05
C ILE A 114 -37.21 72.30 8.31
N GLY A 115 -36.07 72.54 7.66
CA GLY A 115 -35.37 73.83 7.74
C GLY A 115 -36.25 75.01 7.29
N ALA A 116 -37.00 74.82 6.19
CA ALA A 116 -37.96 75.81 5.71
C ALA A 116 -39.13 76.00 6.70
N LEU A 117 -39.67 74.92 7.27
CA LEU A 117 -40.72 74.98 8.30
C LEU A 117 -40.26 75.75 9.53
N ARG A 118 -39.04 75.51 10.01
CA ARG A 118 -38.45 76.24 11.15
C ARG A 118 -38.40 77.75 10.88
N SER A 119 -38.00 78.14 9.68
CA SER A 119 -37.96 79.55 9.26
C SER A 119 -39.36 80.17 9.25
N ALA A 120 -40.37 79.44 8.74
CA ALA A 120 -41.75 79.88 8.74
C ALA A 120 -42.30 80.05 10.17
N LEU A 121 -42.06 79.08 11.06
CA LEU A 121 -42.48 79.15 12.47
C LEU A 121 -41.84 80.35 13.19
N ALA A 122 -40.56 80.62 12.96
CA ALA A 122 -39.87 81.79 13.52
C ALA A 122 -40.49 83.11 13.03
N HIS A 123 -40.87 83.18 11.75
CA HIS A 123 -41.57 84.35 11.20
C HIS A 123 -42.93 84.57 11.86
N VAL A 124 -43.74 83.49 12.01
CA VAL A 124 -45.05 83.56 12.67
C VAL A 124 -44.91 83.95 14.14
N SER A 125 -43.88 83.46 14.84
CA SER A 125 -43.59 83.83 16.23
C SER A 125 -43.37 85.34 16.37
N ARG A 126 -42.54 85.94 15.51
CA ARG A 126 -42.29 87.38 15.52
C ARG A 126 -43.57 88.20 15.27
N VAL A 127 -44.40 87.77 14.32
CA VAL A 127 -45.68 88.44 14.04
C VAL A 127 -46.63 88.31 15.24
N SER A 128 -46.69 87.16 15.89
CA SER A 128 -47.50 86.95 17.10
C SER A 128 -47.05 87.85 18.26
N GLU A 129 -45.74 88.01 18.47
CA GLU A 129 -45.16 88.92 19.46
C GLU A 129 -45.52 90.39 19.17
N GLU A 130 -45.45 90.81 17.91
CA GLU A 130 -45.87 92.15 17.47
C GLU A 130 -47.36 92.39 17.75
N ILE A 131 -48.25 91.42 17.44
CA ILE A 131 -49.68 91.51 17.75
C ILE A 131 -49.92 91.56 19.26
N SER A 132 -49.19 90.75 20.03
CA SER A 132 -49.24 90.71 21.50
C SER A 132 -48.85 92.07 22.09
N LEU A 133 -47.83 92.74 21.52
CA LEU A 133 -47.42 94.10 21.88
C LEU A 133 -48.53 95.12 21.56
N ILE A 134 -49.10 95.07 20.36
CA ILE A 134 -50.20 95.95 19.95
C ILE A 134 -51.40 95.77 20.88
N ALA A 135 -51.79 94.53 21.18
CA ALA A 135 -52.90 94.22 22.09
C ALA A 135 -52.66 94.81 23.49
N ARG A 136 -51.43 94.71 24.03
CA ARG A 136 -51.07 95.35 25.31
C ARG A 136 -51.17 96.88 25.24
N GLN A 137 -50.67 97.50 24.17
CA GLN A 137 -50.77 98.95 23.97
C GLN A 137 -52.23 99.41 23.83
N THR A 138 -53.05 98.69 23.06
CA THR A 138 -54.48 98.94 22.92
C THR A 138 -55.21 98.78 24.26
N HIS A 139 -54.84 97.78 25.06
CA HIS A 139 -55.39 97.59 26.40
C HIS A 139 -55.10 98.78 27.31
N LEU A 140 -53.87 99.31 27.29
CA LEU A 140 -53.49 100.50 28.05
C LEU A 140 -54.22 101.76 27.56
N LEU A 141 -54.35 101.93 26.24
CA LEU A 141 -55.12 103.04 25.64
C LEU A 141 -56.59 102.98 26.04
N ALA A 142 -57.21 101.80 25.96
CA ALA A 142 -58.60 101.59 26.36
C ALA A 142 -58.83 101.79 27.86
N LEU A 143 -57.85 101.40 28.69
CA LEU A 143 -57.87 101.67 30.12
C LEU A 143 -57.83 103.17 30.41
N ASN A 144 -56.90 103.90 29.77
CA ASN A 144 -56.81 105.36 29.90
C ASN A 144 -58.10 106.04 29.43
N ALA A 145 -58.67 105.60 28.32
CA ALA A 145 -59.95 106.10 27.81
C ALA A 145 -61.13 105.81 28.76
N ALA A 146 -61.16 104.63 29.39
CA ALA A 146 -62.19 104.28 30.38
C ALA A 146 -62.08 105.14 31.65
N ILE A 147 -60.85 105.45 32.09
CA ILE A 147 -60.59 106.37 33.21
C ILE A 147 -61.10 107.78 32.87
N GLU A 148 -60.78 108.30 31.69
CA GLU A 148 -61.20 109.66 31.29
C GLU A 148 -62.72 109.74 31.07
N ALA A 149 -63.33 108.68 30.52
CA ALA A 149 -64.78 108.57 30.37
C ALA A 149 -65.50 108.55 31.74
N ALA A 150 -64.94 107.87 32.75
CA ALA A 150 -65.44 107.90 34.12
C ALA A 150 -65.28 109.30 34.75
N ARG A 151 -64.21 110.02 34.40
CA ARG A 151 -63.91 111.38 34.86
C ARG A 151 -64.88 112.44 34.30
N ALA A 152 -65.39 112.22 33.08
CA ALA A 152 -66.36 113.09 32.41
C ALA A 152 -67.82 112.95 32.92
N GLY A 153 -68.10 112.04 33.87
CA GLY A 153 -69.42 111.88 34.48
C GLY A 153 -70.50 111.42 33.49
N ASP A 154 -71.69 112.02 33.55
CA ASP A 154 -72.85 111.60 32.71
C ASP A 154 -72.60 111.75 31.20
N SER A 155 -71.79 112.73 30.78
CA SER A 155 -71.43 112.95 29.36
C SER A 155 -70.48 111.89 28.79
N GLY A 156 -69.82 111.11 29.65
CA GLY A 156 -68.84 110.08 29.25
C GLY A 156 -69.39 108.65 29.16
N LYS A 157 -70.66 108.42 29.52
CA LYS A 157 -71.25 107.05 29.63
C LYS A 157 -71.15 106.24 28.33
N SER A 158 -71.42 106.84 27.18
CA SER A 158 -71.31 106.16 25.87
C SER A 158 -69.87 105.81 25.51
N PHE A 159 -68.91 106.70 25.83
CA PHE A 159 -67.48 106.44 25.65
C PHE A 159 -66.95 105.36 26.59
N ALA A 160 -67.46 105.27 27.83
CA ALA A 160 -67.08 104.24 28.79
C ALA A 160 -67.43 102.83 28.31
N VAL A 161 -68.58 102.66 27.65
CA VAL A 161 -68.99 101.36 27.06
C VAL A 161 -68.04 100.94 25.92
N VAL A 162 -67.70 101.86 25.02
CA VAL A 162 -66.75 101.58 23.92
C VAL A 162 -65.36 101.25 24.47
N ALA A 163 -64.88 102.02 25.45
CA ALA A 163 -63.58 101.77 26.08
C ALA A 163 -63.53 100.40 26.80
N ALA A 164 -64.61 100.00 27.47
CA ALA A 164 -64.73 98.67 28.09
C ALA A 164 -64.70 97.54 27.04
N GLU A 165 -65.36 97.72 25.89
CA GLU A 165 -65.37 96.72 24.81
C GLU A 165 -63.99 96.61 24.13
N VAL A 166 -63.30 97.73 23.88
CA VAL A 166 -61.93 97.72 23.34
C VAL A 166 -60.94 97.08 24.34
N LYS A 167 -61.12 97.32 25.65
CA LYS A 167 -60.34 96.67 26.70
C LYS A 167 -60.56 95.15 26.72
N ASN A 168 -61.79 94.70 26.55
CA ASN A 168 -62.14 93.28 26.47
C ASN A 168 -61.56 92.63 25.20
N LEU A 169 -61.71 93.28 24.05
CA LEU A 169 -61.19 92.79 22.77
C LEU A 169 -59.66 92.67 22.79
N SER A 170 -58.96 93.69 23.29
CA SER A 170 -57.50 93.65 23.45
C SER A 170 -57.03 92.55 24.42
N ALA A 171 -57.77 92.30 25.51
CA ALA A 171 -57.48 91.19 26.42
C ALA A 171 -57.67 89.82 25.74
N LYS A 172 -58.74 89.64 24.97
CA LYS A 172 -58.96 88.43 24.16
C LYS A 172 -57.87 88.24 23.09
N THR A 173 -57.44 89.31 22.43
CA THR A 173 -56.32 89.27 21.48
C THR A 173 -55.03 88.83 22.15
N ALA A 174 -54.69 89.40 23.33
CA ALA A 174 -53.51 89.00 24.09
C ALA A 174 -53.56 87.53 24.53
N GLN A 175 -54.74 87.04 24.94
CA GLN A 175 -54.94 85.62 25.27
C GLN A 175 -54.73 84.72 24.04
N ALA A 176 -55.30 85.09 22.89
CA ALA A 176 -55.15 84.34 21.65
C ALA A 176 -53.69 84.29 21.19
N THR A 177 -52.95 85.40 21.26
CA THR A 177 -51.51 85.42 20.94
C THR A 177 -50.70 84.55 21.90
N GLY A 178 -51.05 84.48 23.18
CA GLY A 178 -50.38 83.57 24.13
C GLY A 178 -50.62 82.08 23.82
N GLN A 179 -51.81 81.73 23.31
CA GLN A 179 -52.08 80.37 22.82
C GLN A 179 -51.28 80.05 21.54
N ILE A 180 -51.13 81.03 20.64
CA ILE A 180 -50.29 80.91 19.44
C ILE A 180 -48.83 80.69 19.84
N GLU A 181 -48.28 81.50 20.75
CA GLU A 181 -46.90 81.35 21.27
C GLU A 181 -46.67 79.95 21.86
N THR A 182 -47.62 79.44 22.66
CA THR A 182 -47.55 78.08 23.22
C THR A 182 -47.51 77.00 22.13
N THR A 183 -48.36 77.14 21.11
CA THR A 183 -48.42 76.20 19.98
C THR A 183 -47.14 76.24 19.14
N LEU A 184 -46.60 77.44 18.88
CA LEU A 184 -45.35 77.62 18.15
C LEU A 184 -44.16 77.03 18.90
N ALA A 185 -44.12 77.16 20.23
CA ALA A 185 -43.09 76.52 21.05
C ALA A 185 -43.13 74.99 20.92
N GLN A 186 -44.33 74.39 20.97
CA GLN A 186 -44.51 72.94 20.75
C GLN A 186 -44.09 72.50 19.35
N LEU A 187 -44.50 73.22 18.31
CA LEU A 187 -44.12 72.92 16.93
C LEU A 187 -42.61 73.07 16.70
N THR A 188 -41.98 74.08 17.31
CA THR A 188 -40.52 74.27 17.27
C THR A 188 -39.81 73.10 17.92
N GLN A 189 -40.26 72.65 19.10
CA GLN A 189 -39.70 71.48 19.77
C GLN A 189 -39.84 70.20 18.93
N GLN A 190 -41.01 69.97 18.32
CA GLN A 190 -41.23 68.83 17.41
C GLN A 190 -40.30 68.90 16.19
N THR A 191 -40.09 70.10 15.66
CA THR A 191 -39.21 70.34 14.50
C THR A 191 -37.75 69.99 14.83
N GLU A 192 -37.25 70.42 16.00
CA GLU A 192 -35.89 70.10 16.45
C GLU A 192 -35.71 68.60 16.75
N GLN A 193 -36.76 67.93 17.25
CA GLN A 193 -36.76 66.48 17.41
C GLN A 193 -36.63 65.76 16.06
N LEU A 194 -37.41 66.17 15.05
CA LEU A 194 -37.33 65.60 13.71
C LEU A 194 -35.96 65.80 13.05
N ILE A 195 -35.30 66.95 13.28
CA ILE A 195 -33.91 67.18 12.81
C ILE A 195 -32.95 66.18 13.45
N THR A 196 -33.06 65.97 14.77
CA THR A 196 -32.21 65.03 15.50
C THR A 196 -32.42 63.60 15.00
N GLU A 197 -33.67 63.20 14.78
CA GLU A 197 -34.02 61.89 14.24
C GLU A 197 -33.54 61.71 12.79
N GLY A 198 -33.66 62.74 11.95
CA GLY A 198 -33.13 62.76 10.58
C GLY A 198 -31.62 62.53 10.54
N SER A 199 -30.87 63.30 11.33
CA SER A 199 -29.42 63.16 11.45
C SER A 199 -29.00 61.75 11.91
N ALA A 200 -29.71 61.20 12.91
CA ALA A 200 -29.48 59.85 13.40
C ALA A 200 -29.75 58.78 12.32
N ASN A 201 -30.79 58.97 11.50
CA ASN A 201 -31.12 58.07 10.39
C ASN A 201 -30.09 58.14 9.26
N THR A 202 -29.60 59.34 8.91
CA THR A 202 -28.50 59.50 7.95
C THR A 202 -27.24 58.78 8.42
N ALA A 203 -26.87 58.94 9.69
CA ALA A 203 -25.73 58.23 10.28
C ALA A 203 -25.91 56.70 10.28
N ARG A 204 -27.14 56.20 10.52
CA ARG A 204 -27.48 54.77 10.40
C ARG A 204 -27.33 54.30 8.96
N ALA A 205 -27.88 55.02 7.99
CA ALA A 205 -27.79 54.69 6.57
C ALA A 205 -26.34 54.58 6.09
N HIS A 206 -25.46 55.50 6.50
CA HIS A 206 -24.03 55.42 6.20
C HIS A 206 -23.36 54.17 6.77
N ARG A 207 -23.70 53.75 7.99
CA ARG A 207 -23.17 52.51 8.57
C ARG A 207 -23.68 51.27 7.84
N VAL A 208 -24.96 51.25 7.46
CA VAL A 208 -25.53 50.15 6.67
C VAL A 208 -24.82 50.08 5.31
N ARG A 209 -24.63 51.21 4.62
CA ARG A 209 -23.91 51.27 3.34
C ARG A 209 -22.50 50.68 3.43
N GLU A 210 -21.73 51.06 4.46
CA GLU A 210 -20.38 50.52 4.66
C GLU A 210 -20.40 49.02 4.99
N GLY A 211 -21.39 48.57 5.77
CA GLY A 211 -21.63 47.14 6.01
C GLY A 211 -21.90 46.37 4.71
N THR A 212 -22.82 46.88 3.88
CA THR A 212 -23.17 46.28 2.59
C THR A 212 -21.97 46.24 1.64
N ARG A 213 -21.14 47.28 1.63
CA ARG A 213 -19.89 47.32 0.83
C ARG A 213 -18.92 46.20 1.24
N LYS A 214 -18.72 46.00 2.54
CA LYS A 214 -17.88 44.90 3.07
C LYS A 214 -18.45 43.52 2.74
N ILE A 215 -19.77 43.36 2.78
CA ILE A 215 -20.43 42.11 2.35
C ILE A 215 -20.14 41.88 0.85
N GLY A 216 -20.18 42.92 0.02
CA GLY A 216 -19.79 42.84 -1.39
C GLY A 216 -18.36 42.36 -1.61
N GLU A 217 -17.38 42.84 -0.83
CA GLU A 217 -16.00 42.36 -0.88
C GLU A 217 -15.91 40.85 -0.58
N VAL A 218 -16.64 40.37 0.44
CA VAL A 218 -16.68 38.95 0.80
C VAL A 218 -17.34 38.10 -0.28
N VAL A 219 -18.45 38.57 -0.86
CA VAL A 219 -19.15 37.89 -1.95
C VAL A 219 -18.26 37.80 -3.20
N HIS A 220 -17.51 38.85 -3.51
CA HIS A 220 -16.54 38.83 -4.62
C HIS A 220 -15.43 37.80 -4.39
N ALA A 221 -14.79 37.83 -3.21
CA ALA A 221 -13.75 36.85 -2.86
C ALA A 221 -14.28 35.40 -2.84
N THR A 222 -15.55 35.22 -2.48
CA THR A 222 -16.24 33.91 -2.56
C THR A 222 -16.39 33.46 -4.01
N GLY A 223 -16.73 34.38 -4.92
CA GLY A 223 -16.78 34.11 -6.36
C GLY A 223 -15.42 33.65 -6.92
N ASP A 224 -14.34 34.35 -6.57
CA ASP A 224 -12.98 33.98 -6.99
C ASP A 224 -12.59 32.58 -6.49
N ALA A 225 -12.92 32.26 -5.23
CA ALA A 225 -12.66 30.94 -4.66
C ALA A 225 -13.45 29.83 -5.38
N ILE A 226 -14.70 30.10 -5.77
CA ILE A 226 -15.52 29.15 -6.54
C ILE A 226 -14.96 28.92 -7.94
N ALA A 227 -14.50 29.97 -8.62
CA ALA A 227 -13.84 29.85 -9.92
C ALA A 227 -12.58 28.96 -9.83
N HIS A 228 -11.74 29.22 -8.83
CA HIS A 228 -10.57 28.37 -8.55
C HIS A 228 -10.94 26.90 -8.29
N LEU A 229 -12.01 26.63 -7.52
CA LEU A 229 -12.47 25.26 -7.29
C LEU A 229 -12.92 24.56 -8.58
N ASN A 230 -13.53 25.29 -9.52
CA ASN A 230 -13.93 24.74 -10.80
C ASN A 230 -12.71 24.37 -11.66
N ASP A 231 -11.70 25.23 -11.71
CA ASP A 231 -10.45 24.97 -12.45
C ASP A 231 -9.69 23.76 -11.88
N GLU A 232 -9.63 23.64 -10.54
CA GLU A 232 -9.04 22.47 -9.86
C GLU A 232 -9.81 21.18 -10.20
N ALA A 233 -11.15 21.24 -10.24
CA ALA A 233 -11.96 20.09 -10.61
C ALA A 233 -11.71 19.63 -12.07
N GLU A 234 -11.49 20.57 -12.99
CA GLU A 234 -11.12 20.27 -14.38
C GLU A 234 -9.72 19.64 -14.47
N GLN A 235 -8.75 20.16 -13.74
CA GLN A 235 -7.40 19.58 -13.67
C GLN A 235 -7.42 18.16 -13.10
N ILE A 236 -8.19 17.91 -12.04
CA ILE A 236 -8.36 16.57 -11.49
C ILE A 236 -8.97 15.65 -12.55
N ALA A 237 -9.96 16.11 -13.33
CA ALA A 237 -10.55 15.30 -14.40
C ALA A 237 -9.51 14.89 -15.45
N VAL A 238 -8.63 15.80 -15.87
CA VAL A 238 -7.51 15.51 -16.79
C VAL A 238 -6.57 14.47 -16.19
N LEU A 239 -6.09 14.69 -14.96
CA LEU A 239 -5.18 13.76 -14.28
C LEU A 239 -5.78 12.36 -14.12
N THR A 240 -7.09 12.28 -13.84
CA THR A 240 -7.76 10.96 -13.75
C THR A 240 -7.78 10.26 -15.11
N GLY A 241 -7.94 10.98 -16.23
CA GLY A 241 -7.85 10.38 -17.57
C GLY A 241 -6.43 9.88 -17.92
N GLU A 242 -5.40 10.58 -17.46
CA GLU A 242 -4.00 10.14 -17.62
C GLU A 242 -3.72 8.86 -16.83
N ILE A 243 -4.21 8.78 -15.59
CA ILE A 243 -4.08 7.58 -14.73
C ILE A 243 -4.78 6.37 -15.38
N GLU A 244 -5.97 6.57 -15.96
CA GLU A 244 -6.70 5.52 -16.67
C GLU A 244 -5.87 4.97 -17.84
N THR A 245 -5.33 5.86 -18.69
CA THR A 245 -4.46 5.49 -19.81
C THR A 245 -3.19 4.75 -19.34
N GLN A 246 -2.59 5.18 -18.23
CA GLN A 246 -1.42 4.50 -17.66
C GLN A 246 -1.75 3.11 -17.12
N CYS A 247 -2.92 2.94 -16.49
CA CYS A 247 -3.36 1.64 -15.99
C CYS A 247 -3.65 0.67 -17.14
N ASP A 248 -4.26 1.14 -18.24
CA ASP A 248 -4.47 0.33 -19.44
C ASP A 248 -3.13 -0.13 -20.05
N GLY A 249 -2.14 0.77 -20.12
CA GLY A 249 -0.78 0.45 -20.55
C GLY A 249 -0.09 -0.56 -19.63
N LEU A 250 -0.27 -0.43 -18.31
CA LEU A 250 0.25 -1.38 -17.33
C LEU A 250 -0.39 -2.77 -17.49
N GLU A 251 -1.71 -2.85 -17.73
CA GLU A 251 -2.38 -4.13 -17.96
C GLU A 251 -1.81 -4.86 -19.18
N ALA A 252 -1.58 -4.15 -20.29
CA ALA A 252 -0.97 -4.71 -21.48
C ALA A 252 0.45 -5.26 -21.21
N GLN A 253 1.28 -4.49 -20.49
CA GLN A 253 2.65 -4.92 -20.11
C GLN A 253 2.64 -6.14 -19.19
N VAL A 254 1.70 -6.21 -18.25
CA VAL A 254 1.58 -7.36 -17.34
C VAL A 254 1.09 -8.60 -18.09
N LEU A 255 0.23 -8.46 -19.09
CA LEU A 255 -0.18 -9.57 -19.95
C LEU A 255 1.01 -10.13 -20.75
N GLU A 256 1.84 -9.26 -21.33
CA GLU A 256 3.07 -9.65 -22.03
C GLU A 256 4.05 -10.38 -21.09
N MET A 257 4.23 -9.84 -19.87
CA MET A 257 5.08 -10.46 -18.86
C MET A 257 4.55 -11.84 -18.42
N ALA A 258 3.24 -11.99 -18.26
CA ALA A 258 2.62 -13.27 -17.92
C ALA A 258 2.86 -14.33 -19.02
N SER A 259 2.73 -13.95 -20.29
CA SER A 259 3.06 -14.82 -21.42
C SER A 259 4.54 -15.23 -21.40
N GLY A 260 5.45 -14.28 -21.19
CA GLY A 260 6.88 -14.57 -21.12
C GLY A 260 7.27 -15.48 -19.95
N VAL A 261 6.54 -15.41 -18.83
CA VAL A 261 6.68 -16.31 -17.68
C VAL A 261 6.24 -17.73 -18.03
N GLU A 262 5.13 -17.89 -18.75
CA GLU A 262 4.64 -19.19 -19.22
C GLU A 262 5.64 -19.85 -20.18
N ASP A 263 6.10 -19.11 -21.19
CA ASP A 263 7.14 -19.57 -22.13
C ASP A 263 8.44 -19.96 -21.41
N SER A 264 8.86 -19.15 -20.42
CA SER A 264 10.05 -19.44 -19.62
C SER A 264 9.90 -20.72 -18.81
N SER A 265 8.73 -20.94 -18.21
CA SER A 265 8.42 -22.16 -17.45
C SER A 265 8.54 -23.41 -18.33
N GLU A 266 7.98 -23.39 -19.54
CA GLU A 266 8.10 -24.48 -20.50
C GLU A 266 9.55 -24.74 -20.91
N ASN A 267 10.32 -23.68 -21.19
CA ASN A 267 11.73 -23.78 -21.53
C ASN A 267 12.57 -24.43 -20.42
N PHE A 268 12.28 -24.13 -19.14
CA PHE A 268 13.00 -24.73 -18.01
C PHE A 268 12.66 -26.21 -17.81
N VAL A 269 11.41 -26.61 -18.05
CA VAL A 269 11.03 -28.04 -18.04
C VAL A 269 11.82 -28.79 -19.12
N GLN A 270 11.87 -28.26 -20.34
CA GLN A 270 12.65 -28.87 -21.43
C GLN A 270 14.16 -28.88 -21.14
N ALA A 271 14.70 -27.82 -20.53
CA ALA A 271 16.11 -27.76 -20.14
C ALA A 271 16.45 -28.83 -19.09
N LYS A 272 15.58 -29.01 -18.09
CA LYS A 272 15.74 -30.03 -17.06
C LYS A 272 15.77 -31.44 -17.66
N ASP A 273 14.85 -31.74 -18.57
CA ASP A 273 14.81 -33.05 -19.25
C ASP A 273 16.07 -33.31 -20.07
N ARG A 274 16.55 -32.30 -20.82
CA ARG A 274 17.80 -32.40 -21.59
C ARG A 274 19.01 -32.63 -20.69
N LEU A 275 19.11 -31.91 -19.57
CA LEU A 275 20.20 -32.08 -18.60
C LEU A 275 20.15 -33.48 -17.96
N GLY A 276 18.96 -33.99 -17.63
CA GLY A 276 18.78 -35.36 -17.14
C GLY A 276 19.28 -36.41 -18.15
N ASN A 277 18.95 -36.23 -19.43
CA ASN A 277 19.44 -37.11 -20.50
C ASN A 277 20.96 -37.06 -20.66
N LEU A 278 21.56 -35.86 -20.66
CA LEU A 278 23.01 -35.69 -20.76
C LEU A 278 23.74 -36.32 -19.57
N LEU A 279 23.16 -36.22 -18.36
CA LEU A 279 23.71 -36.85 -17.17
C LEU A 279 23.70 -38.38 -17.29
N GLY A 280 22.61 -38.96 -17.79
CA GLY A 280 22.53 -40.39 -18.07
C GLY A 280 23.53 -40.87 -19.12
N VAL A 281 23.79 -40.06 -20.16
CA VAL A 281 24.83 -40.35 -21.17
C VAL A 281 26.23 -40.33 -20.53
N SER A 282 26.53 -39.33 -19.69
CA SER A 282 27.80 -39.25 -18.95
C SER A 282 28.01 -40.48 -18.05
N GLU A 283 26.98 -40.87 -17.28
CA GLU A 283 26.99 -42.06 -16.42
C GLU A 283 27.24 -43.35 -17.24
N THR A 284 26.61 -43.46 -18.42
CA THR A 284 26.79 -44.61 -19.33
C THR A 284 28.22 -44.66 -19.92
N LEU A 285 28.80 -43.52 -20.29
CA LEU A 285 30.19 -43.47 -20.79
C LEU A 285 31.19 -43.91 -19.72
N ILE A 286 30.99 -43.48 -18.48
CA ILE A 286 31.80 -43.91 -17.34
C ILE A 286 31.68 -45.44 -17.16
N GLU A 287 30.46 -45.98 -17.20
CA GLU A 287 30.22 -47.41 -17.10
C GLU A 287 30.95 -48.21 -18.20
N LEU A 288 30.83 -47.78 -19.46
CA LEU A 288 31.48 -48.42 -20.61
C LEU A 288 33.01 -48.39 -20.51
N THR A 289 33.58 -47.27 -20.08
CA THR A 289 35.04 -47.13 -19.93
C THR A 289 35.60 -47.97 -18.78
N ALA A 290 34.88 -48.07 -17.66
CA ALA A 290 35.25 -48.93 -16.55
C ALA A 290 35.12 -50.43 -16.92
N ALA A 291 34.15 -50.80 -17.76
CA ALA A 291 33.98 -52.17 -18.23
C ALA A 291 35.16 -52.67 -19.11
N THR A 292 35.96 -51.78 -19.72
CA THR A 292 37.12 -52.20 -20.52
C THR A 292 38.34 -52.58 -19.67
N GLY A 293 38.27 -52.46 -18.34
CA GLY A 293 39.36 -52.79 -17.42
C GLY A 293 40.54 -51.80 -17.44
N VAL A 294 40.33 -50.60 -17.98
CA VAL A 294 41.32 -49.51 -17.94
C VAL A 294 41.22 -48.81 -16.59
N GLU A 295 42.37 -48.56 -15.96
CA GLU A 295 42.40 -47.81 -14.70
C GLU A 295 42.06 -46.34 -14.96
N THR A 296 41.07 -45.84 -14.22
CA THR A 296 40.58 -44.46 -14.28
C THR A 296 40.72 -43.81 -12.91
N ALA A 297 40.49 -42.49 -12.83
CA ALA A 297 40.52 -41.76 -11.57
C ALA A 297 39.53 -42.31 -10.52
N ASP A 298 38.44 -42.95 -10.98
CA ASP A 298 37.37 -43.46 -10.14
C ASP A 298 37.52 -44.96 -9.80
N THR A 299 38.40 -45.70 -10.50
CA THR A 299 38.56 -47.16 -10.35
C THR A 299 38.84 -47.58 -8.91
N ARG A 300 39.66 -46.82 -8.17
CA ARG A 300 39.95 -47.10 -6.75
C ARG A 300 38.69 -47.11 -5.87
N PHE A 301 37.76 -46.20 -6.14
CA PHE A 301 36.52 -46.03 -5.36
C PHE A 301 35.50 -47.09 -5.76
N ILE A 302 35.40 -47.38 -7.06
CA ILE A 302 34.57 -48.46 -7.60
C ILE A 302 34.98 -49.80 -7.00
N ASP A 303 36.27 -50.12 -6.98
CA ASP A 303 36.76 -51.37 -6.40
C ASP A 303 36.58 -51.44 -4.89
N ALA A 304 36.77 -50.33 -4.18
CA ALA A 304 36.55 -50.27 -2.74
C ALA A 304 35.07 -50.50 -2.39
N VAL A 305 34.13 -49.86 -3.09
CA VAL A 305 32.70 -50.03 -2.81
C VAL A 305 32.20 -51.43 -3.19
N ARG A 306 32.72 -52.03 -4.27
CA ARG A 306 32.41 -53.43 -4.63
C ARG A 306 32.89 -54.41 -3.57
N LYS A 307 34.11 -54.22 -3.05
CA LYS A 307 34.65 -55.03 -1.94
C LYS A 307 33.82 -54.85 -0.67
N ALA A 308 33.42 -53.62 -0.37
CA ALA A 308 32.56 -53.32 0.77
C ALA A 308 31.18 -53.98 0.65
N ALA A 309 30.53 -53.89 -0.52
CA ALA A 309 29.25 -54.55 -0.78
C ALA A 309 29.35 -56.08 -0.67
N ALA A 310 30.44 -56.68 -1.15
CA ALA A 310 30.70 -58.11 -0.97
C ALA A 310 30.92 -58.48 0.51
N ALA A 311 31.61 -57.63 1.28
CA ALA A 311 31.80 -57.83 2.72
C ALA A 311 30.48 -57.70 3.50
N VAL A 312 29.62 -56.74 3.15
CA VAL A 312 28.28 -56.60 3.72
C VAL A 312 27.44 -57.83 3.41
N SER A 313 27.39 -58.25 2.14
CA SER A 313 26.67 -59.45 1.70
C SER A 313 27.09 -60.68 2.52
N LYS A 314 28.41 -60.94 2.61
CA LYS A 314 28.95 -62.05 3.39
C LYS A 314 28.63 -61.96 4.88
N THR A 315 28.69 -60.76 5.46
CA THR A 315 28.39 -60.52 6.88
C THR A 315 26.92 -60.80 7.17
N PHE A 316 26.02 -60.31 6.31
CA PHE A 316 24.58 -60.54 6.43
C PHE A 316 24.24 -62.02 6.25
N GLU A 317 24.80 -62.69 5.24
CA GLU A 317 24.60 -64.12 5.03
C GLU A 317 25.11 -64.96 6.21
N THR A 318 26.26 -64.60 6.77
CA THR A 318 26.81 -65.28 7.95
C THR A 318 25.92 -65.08 9.18
N ALA A 319 25.41 -63.86 9.40
CA ALA A 319 24.52 -63.55 10.51
C ALA A 319 23.18 -64.29 10.40
N VAL A 320 22.61 -64.37 9.19
CA VAL A 320 21.41 -65.18 8.93
C VAL A 320 21.68 -66.66 9.17
N ALA A 321 22.81 -67.19 8.69
CA ALA A 321 23.19 -68.59 8.90
C ALA A 321 23.44 -68.94 10.39
N ARG A 322 23.86 -67.96 11.20
CA ARG A 322 24.06 -68.09 12.65
C ARG A 322 22.78 -67.84 13.47
N GLY A 323 21.68 -67.45 12.84
CA GLY A 323 20.44 -67.09 13.52
C GLY A 323 20.51 -65.77 14.31
N GLU A 324 21.47 -64.90 14.01
CA GLU A 324 21.57 -63.57 14.66
C GLU A 324 20.51 -62.58 14.15
N ILE A 325 19.96 -62.82 12.96
CA ILE A 325 18.82 -62.12 12.36
C ILE A 325 18.11 -63.06 11.38
N SER A 326 16.78 -63.00 11.30
CA SER A 326 16.03 -63.76 10.30
C SER A 326 16.12 -63.10 8.91
N LEU A 327 15.94 -63.87 7.84
CA LEU A 327 15.91 -63.31 6.49
C LEU A 327 14.72 -62.35 6.31
N ASP A 328 13.59 -62.60 6.97
CA ASP A 328 12.42 -61.70 6.87
C ASP A 328 12.66 -60.38 7.60
N ASP A 329 13.27 -60.41 8.79
CA ASP A 329 13.60 -59.19 9.54
C ASP A 329 14.68 -58.36 8.84
N LEU A 330 15.63 -59.00 8.15
CA LEU A 330 16.66 -58.31 7.36
C LEU A 330 16.07 -57.57 6.14
N PHE A 331 14.95 -58.06 5.60
CA PHE A 331 14.26 -57.48 4.45
C PHE A 331 12.98 -56.71 4.84
N ASP A 332 12.81 -56.40 6.13
CA ASP A 332 11.67 -55.66 6.66
C ASP A 332 11.61 -54.24 6.06
N GLN A 333 10.51 -53.94 5.36
CA GLN A 333 10.26 -52.62 4.77
C GLN A 333 9.27 -51.79 5.61
N HIS A 334 8.99 -52.20 6.85
CA HIS A 334 8.12 -51.45 7.76
C HIS A 334 8.90 -50.37 8.51
N TYR A 335 8.97 -49.17 7.93
CA TYR A 335 9.67 -48.02 8.51
C TYR A 335 8.82 -47.34 9.58
N VAL A 336 9.16 -47.54 10.85
CA VAL A 336 8.49 -46.90 11.99
C VAL A 336 9.13 -45.54 12.27
N PRO A 337 8.39 -44.41 12.17
CA PRO A 337 8.94 -43.08 12.44
C PRO A 337 9.43 -42.93 13.89
N VAL A 338 10.56 -42.24 14.06
CA VAL A 338 11.08 -41.83 15.38
C VAL A 338 10.40 -40.52 15.76
N ALA A 339 9.60 -40.54 16.83
CA ALA A 339 8.85 -39.38 17.29
C ALA A 339 9.79 -38.21 17.63
N GLY A 340 9.40 -37.00 17.21
CA GLY A 340 10.15 -35.76 17.48
C GLY A 340 11.42 -35.58 16.63
N SER A 341 11.69 -36.45 15.65
CA SER A 341 12.84 -36.28 14.76
C SER A 341 12.57 -35.30 13.61
N ASN A 342 13.53 -34.42 13.33
CA ASN A 342 13.50 -33.45 12.24
C ASN A 342 14.91 -33.18 11.67
N PRO A 343 15.27 -33.66 10.47
CA PRO A 343 14.42 -34.41 9.52
C PRO A 343 13.94 -35.77 10.06
N PRO A 344 12.83 -36.32 9.53
CA PRO A 344 12.28 -37.59 10.00
C PRO A 344 13.29 -38.75 9.93
N GLN A 345 13.46 -39.43 11.05
CA GLN A 345 14.18 -40.69 11.17
C GLN A 345 13.20 -41.86 11.33
N PHE A 346 13.63 -43.06 10.95
CA PHE A 346 12.83 -44.28 10.96
C PHE A 346 13.63 -45.46 11.50
N MET A 347 12.93 -46.44 12.08
CA MET A 347 13.49 -47.72 12.52
C MET A 347 12.82 -48.86 11.75
N THR A 348 13.58 -49.92 11.49
CA THR A 348 13.09 -51.21 10.97
C THR A 348 13.64 -52.33 11.85
N ARG A 349 13.17 -53.55 11.62
CA ARG A 349 13.62 -54.72 12.42
C ARG A 349 15.12 -55.00 12.31
N PHE A 350 15.78 -54.60 11.22
CA PHE A 350 17.22 -54.80 11.04
C PHE A 350 18.08 -53.64 11.54
N THR A 351 17.52 -52.50 11.95
CA THR A 351 18.33 -51.31 12.30
C THR A 351 19.34 -51.59 13.43
N ALA A 352 18.92 -52.28 14.49
CA ALA A 352 19.83 -52.61 15.60
C ALA A 352 20.94 -53.59 15.20
N PHE A 353 20.64 -54.49 14.25
CA PHE A 353 21.62 -55.40 13.69
C PHE A 353 22.65 -54.65 12.84
N THR A 354 22.20 -53.79 11.94
CA THR A 354 23.10 -53.00 11.07
C THR A 354 23.95 -52.02 11.86
N ASP A 355 23.42 -51.43 12.95
CA ASP A 355 24.17 -50.54 13.86
C ASP A 355 25.38 -51.28 14.48
N ARG A 356 25.26 -52.59 14.70
CA ARG A 356 26.35 -53.42 15.25
C ARG A 356 27.40 -53.82 14.21
N VAL A 357 26.98 -54.17 12.99
CA VAL A 357 27.87 -54.85 12.02
C VAL A 357 28.42 -53.95 10.92
N LEU A 358 27.69 -52.91 10.51
CA LEU A 358 28.10 -52.06 9.39
C LEU A 358 29.28 -51.12 9.69
N PRO A 359 29.46 -50.57 10.91
CA PRO A 359 30.59 -49.67 11.18
C PRO A 359 31.96 -50.29 10.88
N ALA A 360 32.13 -51.58 11.16
CA ALA A 360 33.39 -52.31 10.89
C ALA A 360 33.75 -52.36 9.38
N ILE A 361 32.78 -52.18 8.49
CA ILE A 361 32.96 -52.16 7.03
C ILE A 361 32.99 -50.72 6.50
N GLN A 362 32.15 -49.84 7.03
CA GLN A 362 31.95 -48.49 6.53
C GLN A 362 33.01 -47.49 6.99
N GLU A 363 33.46 -47.57 8.26
CA GLU A 363 34.43 -46.61 8.84
C GLU A 363 35.80 -46.67 8.15
N PRO A 364 36.41 -47.84 7.90
CA PRO A 364 37.74 -47.90 7.29
C PRO A 364 37.82 -47.27 5.89
N LEU A 365 36.68 -47.15 5.19
CA LEU A 365 36.67 -46.53 3.87
C LEU A 365 36.76 -45.01 3.90
N LEU A 366 36.55 -44.36 5.05
CA LEU A 366 36.82 -42.93 5.20
C LEU A 366 38.31 -42.61 5.05
N ASP A 367 39.18 -43.55 5.41
CA ASP A 367 40.63 -43.41 5.34
C ASP A 367 41.22 -43.81 3.96
N LEU A 368 40.37 -44.27 3.03
CA LEU A 368 40.78 -44.70 1.69
C LEU A 368 41.43 -43.57 0.88
N ASP A 369 40.85 -42.37 0.94
CA ASP A 369 41.29 -41.18 0.22
C ASP A 369 40.71 -39.94 0.92
N PRO A 370 41.45 -38.83 1.06
CA PRO A 370 40.94 -37.60 1.70
C PRO A 370 39.66 -37.04 1.06
N ARG A 371 39.37 -37.41 -0.20
CA ARG A 371 38.13 -37.02 -0.88
C ARG A 371 36.91 -37.78 -0.39
N VAL A 372 37.05 -38.95 0.23
CA VAL A 372 35.91 -39.73 0.71
C VAL A 372 35.19 -38.96 1.82
N ALA A 373 33.97 -38.55 1.53
CA ALA A 373 33.14 -37.87 2.52
C ALA A 373 32.39 -38.91 3.36
N PHE A 374 31.86 -39.97 2.74
CA PHE A 374 31.13 -41.02 3.44
C PHE A 374 31.14 -42.38 2.72
N CYS A 375 30.86 -43.43 3.49
CA CYS A 375 30.39 -44.72 3.00
C CYS A 375 29.20 -45.20 3.86
N ALA A 376 28.13 -45.65 3.21
CA ALA A 376 26.94 -46.15 3.89
C ALA A 376 26.25 -47.25 3.09
N ALA A 377 25.64 -48.20 3.79
CA ALA A 377 24.71 -49.15 3.20
C ALA A 377 23.29 -48.59 3.24
N ILE A 378 22.53 -48.80 2.17
CA ILE A 378 21.14 -48.41 2.03
C ILE A 378 20.34 -49.61 1.53
N ASP A 379 19.10 -49.75 2.00
CA ASP A 379 18.19 -50.76 1.49
C ASP A 379 17.64 -50.37 0.10
N SER A 380 16.96 -51.32 -0.54
CA SER A 380 16.34 -51.18 -1.87
C SER A 380 15.30 -50.05 -2.00
N ARG A 381 14.83 -49.46 -0.89
CA ARG A 381 13.87 -48.35 -0.85
C ARG A 381 14.53 -47.03 -0.42
N GLY A 382 15.86 -46.97 -0.40
CA GLY A 382 16.63 -45.80 -0.04
C GLY A 382 16.70 -45.52 1.47
N TYR A 383 16.32 -46.46 2.32
CA TYR A 383 16.49 -46.32 3.77
C TYR A 383 17.94 -46.60 4.16
N LEU A 384 18.56 -45.64 4.84
CA LEU A 384 19.93 -45.70 5.34
C LEU A 384 19.89 -46.01 6.84
N PRO A 385 19.99 -47.28 7.27
CA PRO A 385 19.85 -47.63 8.68
C PRO A 385 20.99 -47.07 9.54
N THR A 386 22.23 -47.29 9.11
CA THR A 386 23.45 -47.00 9.86
C THR A 386 24.43 -46.26 8.97
N HIS A 387 24.73 -45.01 9.31
CA HIS A 387 25.72 -44.21 8.60
C HIS A 387 27.08 -44.28 9.32
N ASN A 388 28.13 -43.76 8.69
CA ASN A 388 29.36 -43.44 9.40
C ASN A 388 29.11 -42.68 10.71
N LEU A 389 29.93 -42.91 11.73
CA LEU A 389 29.78 -42.38 13.08
C LEU A 389 29.63 -40.85 13.10
N LYS A 390 30.43 -40.15 12.29
CA LYS A 390 30.39 -38.68 12.16
C LYS A 390 29.07 -38.11 11.62
N PHE A 391 28.24 -38.94 11.00
CA PHE A 391 26.91 -38.59 10.50
C PHE A 391 25.77 -39.36 11.18
N SER A 392 26.08 -40.04 12.28
CA SER A 392 25.13 -40.80 13.11
C SER A 392 24.95 -40.15 14.48
N LEU A 393 25.14 -38.82 14.57
CA LEU A 393 25.02 -38.10 15.84
C LEU A 393 23.54 -37.99 16.26
N PRO A 394 23.23 -37.90 17.56
CA PRO A 394 21.87 -37.63 18.04
C PRO A 394 21.36 -36.29 17.54
N GLN A 395 20.09 -36.22 17.15
CA GLN A 395 19.45 -34.98 16.71
C GLN A 395 19.35 -33.94 17.85
N ARG A 396 19.34 -32.68 17.46
CA ARG A 396 19.21 -31.49 18.31
C ARG A 396 18.04 -30.63 17.83
N ASP A 397 17.68 -29.59 18.58
CA ASP A 397 16.72 -28.57 18.15
C ASP A 397 17.35 -27.58 17.13
N ASP A 398 17.91 -28.13 16.05
CA ASP A 398 18.53 -27.40 14.94
C ASP A 398 18.46 -28.27 13.67
N VAL A 399 17.53 -27.92 12.78
CA VAL A 399 17.26 -28.68 11.54
C VAL A 399 18.45 -28.65 10.59
N VAL A 400 19.15 -27.51 10.49
CA VAL A 400 20.29 -27.36 9.58
C VAL A 400 21.44 -28.24 10.06
N TRP A 401 21.72 -28.22 11.37
CA TRP A 401 22.73 -29.10 11.96
C TRP A 401 22.35 -30.58 11.81
N ASN A 402 21.08 -30.95 12.05
CA ASN A 402 20.59 -32.32 11.88
C ASN A 402 20.70 -32.81 10.43
N MET A 403 20.42 -31.94 9.44
CA MET A 403 20.56 -32.29 8.03
C MET A 403 22.01 -32.65 7.66
N ALA A 404 22.99 -31.98 8.24
CA ALA A 404 24.40 -32.24 8.01
C ALA A 404 24.93 -33.46 8.80
N ASN A 405 24.50 -33.65 10.05
CA ASN A 405 25.17 -34.53 11.02
C ASN A 405 24.36 -35.75 11.49
N CYS A 406 23.06 -35.83 11.19
CA CYS A 406 22.15 -36.90 11.62
C CYS A 406 21.53 -37.56 10.39
N ARG A 407 22.37 -38.21 9.57
CA ARG A 407 21.97 -38.79 8.28
C ARG A 407 21.62 -40.27 8.34
N ASN A 408 21.92 -40.94 9.46
CA ASN A 408 21.43 -42.28 9.74
C ASN A 408 19.92 -42.29 9.94
N ARG A 409 19.32 -43.48 9.75
CA ARG A 409 17.89 -43.76 9.94
C ARG A 409 16.98 -42.92 9.04
N ARG A 410 17.49 -42.34 7.96
CA ARG A 410 16.71 -41.53 7.02
C ARG A 410 16.43 -42.29 5.74
N ARG A 411 15.37 -41.90 5.07
CA ARG A 411 15.08 -42.34 3.70
C ARG A 411 15.53 -41.24 2.74
N PHE A 412 16.28 -41.64 1.72
CA PHE A 412 16.74 -40.78 0.64
C PHE A 412 16.03 -41.18 -0.64
N ASP A 413 15.11 -40.33 -1.08
CA ASP A 413 14.26 -40.51 -2.25
C ASP A 413 14.70 -39.64 -3.45
N ASP A 414 15.88 -39.02 -3.35
CA ASP A 414 16.51 -38.34 -4.46
C ASP A 414 16.97 -39.33 -5.54
N ARG A 415 17.13 -38.85 -6.78
CA ARG A 415 17.55 -39.67 -7.94
C ARG A 415 18.80 -40.51 -7.64
N THR A 416 19.79 -39.93 -6.97
CA THR A 416 21.07 -40.60 -6.70
C THR A 416 20.90 -41.64 -5.61
N GLY A 417 20.20 -41.31 -4.53
CA GLY A 417 19.89 -42.24 -3.45
C GLY A 417 19.10 -43.47 -3.90
N LEU A 418 18.03 -43.27 -4.67
CA LEU A 418 17.21 -44.36 -5.18
C LEU A 418 17.94 -45.20 -6.22
N ALA A 419 18.70 -44.58 -7.13
CA ALA A 419 19.49 -45.30 -8.11
C ALA A 419 20.54 -46.18 -7.41
N ALA A 420 21.30 -45.64 -6.46
CA ALA A 420 22.27 -46.38 -5.65
C ALA A 420 21.64 -47.52 -4.82
N ALA A 421 20.39 -47.37 -4.37
CA ALA A 421 19.65 -48.38 -3.62
C ALA A 421 19.14 -49.54 -4.49
N SER A 422 18.69 -49.25 -5.72
CA SER A 422 17.84 -50.15 -6.50
C SER A 422 18.54 -50.82 -7.69
N HIS A 423 19.66 -50.28 -8.16
CA HIS A 423 20.39 -50.87 -9.28
C HIS A 423 20.97 -52.24 -8.93
N THR A 424 21.07 -53.12 -9.92
CA THR A 424 21.65 -54.48 -9.78
C THR A 424 22.92 -54.66 -10.61
N LYS A 425 23.47 -53.55 -11.12
CA LYS A 425 24.70 -53.55 -11.92
C LYS A 425 25.91 -53.85 -11.03
N PRO A 426 27.05 -54.32 -11.57
CA PRO A 426 28.25 -54.58 -10.77
C PRO A 426 28.73 -53.37 -9.96
N PHE A 427 28.53 -52.17 -10.49
CA PHE A 427 28.65 -50.90 -9.81
C PHE A 427 27.82 -49.84 -10.56
N LEU A 428 27.60 -48.70 -9.92
CA LEU A 428 27.05 -47.49 -10.52
C LEU A 428 27.89 -46.30 -10.05
N LEU A 429 28.28 -45.40 -10.97
CA LEU A 429 28.95 -44.15 -10.64
C LEU A 429 28.08 -42.98 -11.07
N GLN A 430 27.78 -42.09 -10.14
CA GLN A 430 26.92 -40.94 -10.37
C GLN A 430 27.61 -39.66 -9.92
N THR A 431 27.31 -38.55 -10.58
CA THR A 431 27.64 -37.21 -10.07
C THR A 431 26.36 -36.55 -9.58
N TYR A 432 26.42 -35.90 -8.43
CA TYR A 432 25.24 -35.25 -7.84
C TYR A 432 25.63 -34.10 -6.89
N ARG A 433 24.65 -33.24 -6.61
CA ARG A 433 24.76 -32.18 -5.59
C ARG A 433 24.20 -32.71 -4.27
N ARG A 434 25.04 -32.81 -3.25
CA ARG A 434 24.63 -33.20 -1.90
C ARG A 434 24.16 -31.98 -1.12
N ASP A 435 22.91 -32.01 -0.67
CA ASP A 435 22.35 -31.02 0.25
C ASP A 435 22.97 -31.15 1.65
N MET A 436 23.58 -30.06 2.10
CA MET A 436 24.21 -29.91 3.41
C MET A 436 23.32 -29.17 4.43
N GLY A 437 22.14 -28.71 4.03
CA GLY A 437 21.25 -27.86 4.82
C GLY A 437 21.47 -26.37 4.55
N GLY A 438 20.44 -25.56 4.77
CA GLY A 438 20.54 -24.08 4.64
C GLY A 438 20.75 -23.57 3.20
N GLY A 439 20.53 -24.39 2.18
CA GLY A 439 20.77 -24.03 0.77
C GLY A 439 22.21 -24.28 0.29
N GLU A 440 23.07 -24.84 1.15
CA GLU A 440 24.44 -25.21 0.80
C GLU A 440 24.48 -26.59 0.12
N PHE A 441 25.07 -26.64 -1.07
CA PHE A 441 25.23 -27.88 -1.84
C PHE A 441 26.70 -28.14 -2.13
N VAL A 442 27.13 -29.38 -1.93
CA VAL A 442 28.48 -29.82 -2.28
C VAL A 442 28.41 -30.79 -3.44
N LEU A 443 29.17 -30.53 -4.49
CA LEU A 443 29.27 -31.43 -5.62
C LEU A 443 30.07 -32.67 -5.24
N MET A 444 29.54 -33.84 -5.57
CA MET A 444 30.10 -35.12 -5.18
C MET A 444 29.92 -36.16 -6.28
N LYS A 445 30.81 -37.15 -6.27
CA LYS A 445 30.59 -38.42 -6.94
C LYS A 445 30.11 -39.46 -5.94
N ASP A 446 29.25 -40.37 -6.41
CA ASP A 446 28.72 -41.50 -5.67
C ASP A 446 29.03 -42.79 -6.43
N ALA A 447 29.93 -43.61 -5.88
CA ALA A 447 30.16 -44.96 -6.37
C ALA A 447 29.35 -45.92 -5.51
N SER A 448 28.55 -46.80 -6.11
CA SER A 448 27.75 -47.78 -5.39
C SER A 448 27.82 -49.18 -6.00
N ALA A 449 27.60 -50.20 -5.17
CA ALA A 449 27.54 -51.59 -5.57
C ALA A 449 26.44 -52.34 -4.79
N PRO A 450 25.73 -53.28 -5.45
CA PRO A 450 24.58 -53.95 -4.85
C PRO A 450 25.00 -54.99 -3.81
N VAL A 451 24.13 -55.16 -2.81
CA VAL A 451 24.22 -56.14 -1.73
C VAL A 451 23.15 -57.19 -1.95
N PHE A 452 23.58 -58.44 -2.07
CA PHE A 452 22.69 -59.59 -2.20
C PHE A 452 22.84 -60.49 -0.99
N VAL A 453 21.72 -61.00 -0.48
CA VAL A 453 21.70 -61.94 0.65
C VAL A 453 20.76 -63.07 0.30
N GLY A 454 21.27 -64.30 0.24
CA GLY A 454 20.45 -65.46 -0.13
C GLY A 454 19.80 -65.33 -1.51
N GLY A 455 20.50 -64.71 -2.46
CA GLY A 455 20.01 -64.48 -3.83
C GLY A 455 19.00 -63.34 -3.99
N ARG A 456 18.61 -62.66 -2.91
CA ARG A 456 17.68 -61.51 -2.93
C ARG A 456 18.47 -60.20 -2.85
N HIS A 457 18.05 -59.20 -3.64
CA HIS A 457 18.63 -57.85 -3.60
C HIS A 457 18.16 -57.12 -2.34
N TRP A 458 19.07 -56.85 -1.41
CA TRP A 458 18.74 -56.13 -0.18
C TRP A 458 18.76 -54.62 -0.39
N GLY A 459 19.74 -54.14 -1.14
CA GLY A 459 20.02 -52.73 -1.39
C GLY A 459 21.46 -52.56 -1.87
N GLY A 460 22.13 -51.46 -1.53
CA GLY A 460 23.50 -51.20 -1.99
C GLY A 460 24.41 -50.60 -0.92
N VAL A 461 25.72 -50.77 -1.09
CA VAL A 461 26.71 -49.92 -0.42
C VAL A 461 27.07 -48.79 -1.37
N ARG A 462 27.07 -47.56 -0.85
CA ARG A 462 27.46 -46.36 -1.59
C ARG A 462 28.57 -45.61 -0.88
N MET A 463 29.43 -44.99 -1.68
CA MET A 463 30.57 -44.20 -1.24
C MET A 463 30.53 -42.85 -1.94
N GLY A 464 30.30 -41.80 -1.16
CA GLY A 464 30.34 -40.44 -1.65
C GLY A 464 31.71 -39.81 -1.44
N TYR A 465 32.27 -39.22 -2.50
CA TYR A 465 33.55 -38.52 -2.45
C TYR A 465 33.50 -37.18 -3.18
N LYS A 466 34.29 -36.23 -2.69
CA LYS A 466 34.42 -34.89 -3.26
C LYS A 466 35.15 -34.96 -4.61
N VAL A 467 34.73 -34.11 -5.53
CA VAL A 467 35.32 -33.96 -6.87
C VAL A 467 36.33 -32.84 -6.94
#